data_AF-A0A9E0LU53-F1
#
_entry.id   AF-A0A9E0LU53-F1
#
_cell.length_a   1.000
_cell.length_b   1.000
_cell.length_c   1.000
_cell.angle_alpha   90.00
_cell.angle_beta   90.00
_cell.angle_gamma   90.00
#
_symmetry.space_group_name_H-M   'P 1'
#
loop_
_entity.id
_entity.type
_entity.pdbx_description
1 polymer ?
#
loop_
_entity_poly.entity_id
_entity_poly.type
_entity_poly.pdbx_seq_one_letter_code
_entity_poly.pdbx_strand_id
1 'polypeptide(L)'
;MLTSKTRFRRPSCAVLLALFSVVAAGCGGESSTPKLSVTTTPQAANTPGLHTGPPHVIAFDPPLGATNVDPARTTLSVTFDRVMDREGWAWVIEDKATAPDIGESTWDGEVRTNSAPVRLEPGKTYVVWINSPQYSYFKDTLGEIATPVRWTFTTRAAAAPAAGS
;
A
#
# COMPACT_ATOMS: atom_id res chain seq x y z
N MET A 1 -26.22 -17.06 5.26
CA MET A 1 -25.23 -17.44 4.23
C MET A 1 -25.02 -16.24 3.33
N LEU A 2 -23.89 -15.52 3.45
CA LEU A 2 -23.62 -14.34 2.63
C LEU A 2 -22.23 -14.49 2.00
N THR A 3 -22.22 -14.51 0.68
CA THR A 3 -21.12 -14.84 -0.23
C THR A 3 -20.01 -13.78 -0.19
N SER A 4 -18.82 -14.14 0.28
CA SER A 4 -17.59 -13.37 0.05
C SER A 4 -17.23 -13.43 -1.45
N LYS A 5 -17.03 -12.27 -2.06
CA LYS A 5 -16.73 -12.14 -3.49
C LYS A 5 -15.22 -12.07 -3.70
N THR A 6 -14.53 -13.20 -3.56
CA THR A 6 -13.11 -13.34 -3.90
C THR A 6 -12.99 -13.56 -5.42
N ARG A 7 -12.30 -12.68 -6.16
CA ARG A 7 -12.03 -12.91 -7.59
C ARG A 7 -10.55 -13.15 -7.83
N PHE A 8 -10.23 -14.37 -8.28
CA PHE A 8 -8.92 -14.79 -8.78
C PHE A 8 -8.74 -14.34 -10.24
N ARG A 9 -7.61 -13.70 -10.58
CA ARG A 9 -7.14 -13.57 -11.96
C ARG A 9 -5.87 -14.41 -12.11
N ARG A 10 -5.85 -15.30 -13.11
CA ARG A 10 -4.66 -16.06 -13.50
C ARG A 10 -3.86 -15.22 -14.51
N PRO A 11 -2.54 -15.02 -14.35
CA PRO A 11 -1.73 -14.52 -15.45
C PRO A 11 -1.24 -15.69 -16.32
N SER A 12 -1.58 -15.62 -17.61
CA SER A 12 -1.02 -16.47 -18.66
C SER A 12 0.46 -16.15 -18.84
N CYS A 13 1.29 -17.20 -18.79
CA CYS A 13 2.71 -17.18 -19.04
C CYS A 13 2.97 -16.83 -20.52
N ALA A 14 3.65 -15.71 -20.77
CA ALA A 14 4.24 -15.40 -22.07
C ALA A 14 5.71 -15.03 -21.83
N VAL A 15 6.56 -16.05 -21.94
CA VAL A 15 8.02 -15.94 -22.04
C VAL A 15 8.36 -15.33 -23.38
N LEU A 16 9.16 -14.26 -23.38
CA LEU A 16 9.85 -13.80 -24.59
C LEU A 16 11.34 -13.61 -24.28
N LEU A 17 12.14 -14.52 -24.81
CA LEU A 17 13.59 -14.40 -24.92
C LEU A 17 13.95 -13.30 -25.92
N ALA A 18 14.95 -12.47 -25.60
CA ALA A 18 15.75 -11.78 -26.59
C ALA A 18 17.22 -11.76 -26.15
N LEU A 19 18.02 -12.57 -26.86
CA LEU A 19 19.48 -12.56 -26.88
C LEU A 19 19.95 -11.41 -27.77
N PHE A 20 20.91 -10.60 -27.33
CA PHE A 20 21.75 -9.81 -28.24
C PHE A 20 23.21 -9.83 -27.81
N SER A 21 24.04 -10.20 -28.78
CA SER A 21 25.46 -10.55 -28.68
C SER A 21 26.39 -9.36 -28.53
N VAL A 22 27.52 -9.61 -27.88
CA VAL A 22 28.71 -8.75 -27.76
C VAL A 22 29.55 -8.83 -29.03
N VAL A 23 30.04 -7.69 -29.54
CA VAL A 23 31.24 -7.61 -30.41
C VAL A 23 32.09 -6.43 -29.94
N ALA A 24 33.39 -6.71 -29.73
CA ALA A 24 34.43 -5.75 -29.42
C ALA A 24 35.41 -5.61 -30.59
N ALA A 25 35.93 -4.40 -30.85
CA ALA A 25 37.33 -4.10 -31.18
C ALA A 25 37.49 -2.68 -31.78
N GLY A 26 38.46 -1.92 -31.28
CA GLY A 26 38.95 -0.68 -31.91
C GLY A 26 39.83 0.14 -30.98
N CYS A 27 41.16 0.01 -31.12
CA CYS A 27 42.17 0.83 -30.45
C CYS A 27 42.41 2.16 -31.19
N GLY A 28 42.70 3.24 -30.45
CA GLY A 28 43.51 4.36 -30.94
C GLY A 28 43.13 5.75 -30.41
N GLY A 29 44.09 6.42 -29.75
CA GLY A 29 44.28 7.87 -29.87
C GLY A 29 43.91 8.76 -28.66
N GLU A 30 44.91 9.12 -27.86
CA GLU A 30 44.87 10.18 -26.85
C GLU A 30 44.88 11.59 -27.47
N SER A 31 44.12 12.55 -26.89
CA SER A 31 44.65 13.83 -26.36
C SER A 31 43.56 14.89 -26.15
N SER A 32 43.62 15.54 -24.97
CA SER A 32 43.17 16.88 -24.63
C SER A 32 41.68 17.17 -24.29
N THR A 33 41.47 17.16 -22.97
CA THR A 33 40.61 18.00 -22.12
C THR A 33 39.08 17.91 -22.21
N PRO A 34 38.46 17.64 -21.05
CA PRO A 34 37.35 18.47 -20.59
C PRO A 34 37.61 19.01 -19.17
N LYS A 35 37.64 20.33 -19.01
CA LYS A 35 37.24 20.97 -17.74
C LYS A 35 35.80 21.45 -17.90
N LEU A 36 34.88 20.51 -17.74
CA LEU A 36 33.53 20.79 -17.26
C LEU A 36 33.42 19.99 -15.96
N SER A 37 33.62 20.69 -14.84
CA SER A 37 33.38 20.15 -13.52
C SER A 37 31.88 19.96 -13.35
N VAL A 38 31.37 18.83 -13.83
CA VAL A 38 30.09 18.32 -13.34
C VAL A 38 30.39 17.81 -11.94
N THR A 39 30.08 18.61 -10.93
CA THR A 39 29.88 18.10 -9.57
C THR A 39 28.64 17.22 -9.62
N THR A 40 28.79 16.00 -10.14
CA THR A 40 27.84 14.93 -9.85
C THR A 40 28.11 14.56 -8.41
N THR A 41 27.40 15.22 -7.49
CA THR A 41 27.12 14.64 -6.18
C THR A 41 26.73 13.19 -6.43
N PRO A 42 27.37 12.18 -5.81
CA PRO A 42 26.82 10.84 -5.86
C PRO A 42 25.41 10.97 -5.28
N GLN A 43 24.42 10.88 -6.16
CA GLN A 43 23.06 10.60 -5.77
C GLN A 43 23.18 9.34 -4.93
N ALA A 44 22.97 9.50 -3.62
CA ALA A 44 22.96 8.39 -2.68
C ALA A 44 22.16 7.29 -3.37
N ALA A 45 22.84 6.18 -3.64
CA ALA A 45 22.19 5.02 -4.20
C ALA A 45 20.92 4.81 -3.38
N ASN A 46 19.76 4.84 -4.04
CA ASN A 46 18.58 4.18 -3.52
C ASN A 46 18.93 2.69 -3.52
N THR A 47 19.74 2.27 -2.55
CA THR A 47 19.87 0.87 -2.17
C THR A 47 18.48 0.52 -1.66
N PRO A 48 17.73 -0.37 -2.33
CA PRO A 48 16.53 -0.93 -1.72
C PRO A 48 16.97 -1.45 -0.35
N GLY A 49 16.45 -0.81 0.71
CA GLY A 49 16.85 -1.14 2.07
C GLY A 49 16.64 -2.63 2.26
N LEU A 50 17.66 -3.33 2.76
CA LEU A 50 17.50 -4.72 3.16
C LEU A 50 16.42 -4.73 4.24
N HIS A 51 15.21 -5.15 3.86
CA HIS A 51 14.10 -5.23 4.79
C HIS A 51 14.38 -6.38 5.75
N THR A 52 14.45 -6.08 7.05
CA THR A 52 14.60 -7.10 8.08
C THR A 52 13.22 -7.50 8.59
N GLY A 53 12.80 -8.72 8.27
CA GLY A 53 11.54 -9.30 8.74
C GLY A 53 10.34 -9.08 7.80
N PRO A 54 9.14 -9.54 8.20
CA PRO A 54 7.95 -9.51 7.36
C PRO A 54 7.54 -8.08 6.98
N PRO A 55 6.85 -7.88 5.86
CA PRO A 55 6.26 -6.58 5.55
C PRO A 55 5.35 -6.10 6.68
N HIS A 56 5.31 -4.80 6.91
CA HIS A 56 4.43 -4.22 7.93
C HIS A 56 3.93 -2.85 7.52
N VAL A 57 2.81 -2.45 8.12
CA VAL A 57 2.21 -1.14 7.90
C VAL A 57 3.01 -0.09 8.68
N ILE A 58 3.44 0.97 8.00
CA ILE A 58 4.15 2.11 8.58
C ILE A 58 3.27 3.35 8.72
N ALA A 59 2.13 3.40 8.02
CA ALA A 59 1.16 4.48 8.16
C ALA A 59 -0.27 3.98 7.91
N PHE A 60 -1.19 4.55 8.69
CA PHE A 60 -2.63 4.41 8.53
C PHE A 60 -3.23 5.79 8.32
N ASP A 61 -4.20 5.90 7.43
CA ASP A 61 -5.01 7.10 7.28
C ASP A 61 -6.51 6.72 7.29
N PRO A 62 -7.26 7.05 8.36
CA PRO A 62 -6.84 7.79 9.56
C PRO A 62 -5.80 7.06 10.43
N PRO A 63 -5.04 7.77 11.28
CA PRO A 63 -4.08 7.12 12.18
C PRO A 63 -4.69 5.99 13.02
N LEU A 64 -3.88 5.00 13.36
CA LEU A 64 -4.32 3.91 14.24
C LEU A 64 -4.70 4.46 15.62
N GLY A 65 -5.90 4.11 16.09
CA GLY A 65 -6.47 4.61 17.33
C GLY A 65 -7.02 6.03 17.25
N ALA A 66 -7.07 6.65 16.06
CA ALA A 66 -7.54 8.03 15.91
C ALA A 66 -8.97 8.19 16.44
N THR A 67 -9.17 9.22 17.23
CA THR A 67 -10.49 9.71 17.64
C THR A 67 -10.84 10.97 16.84
N ASN A 68 -12.12 11.32 16.76
CA ASN A 68 -12.60 12.53 16.08
C ASN A 68 -12.38 12.51 14.54
N VAL A 69 -12.35 11.32 13.93
CA VAL A 69 -12.28 11.16 12.47
C VAL A 69 -13.50 11.78 11.81
N ASP A 70 -13.33 12.42 10.65
CA ASP A 70 -14.45 12.97 9.90
C ASP A 70 -15.38 11.85 9.38
N PRO A 71 -16.68 11.81 9.75
CA PRO A 71 -17.61 10.85 9.18
C PRO A 71 -17.85 11.05 7.68
N ALA A 72 -17.55 12.22 7.12
CA ALA A 72 -17.59 12.48 5.67
C ALA A 72 -16.36 11.95 4.93
N ARG A 73 -15.38 11.36 5.62
CA ARG A 73 -14.22 10.73 5.00
C ARG A 73 -14.66 9.56 4.13
N THR A 74 -14.14 9.51 2.90
CA THR A 74 -14.56 8.55 1.87
C THR A 74 -13.52 7.49 1.54
N THR A 75 -12.35 7.50 2.18
CA THR A 75 -11.24 6.58 1.85
C THR A 75 -10.49 6.17 3.10
N LEU A 76 -10.14 4.89 3.24
CA LEU A 76 -9.14 4.41 4.18
C LEU A 76 -7.88 4.05 3.40
N SER A 77 -6.69 4.30 3.95
CA SER A 77 -5.45 3.84 3.32
C SER A 77 -4.44 3.31 4.33
N VAL A 78 -3.61 2.40 3.85
CA VAL A 78 -2.50 1.82 4.59
C VAL A 78 -1.25 1.82 3.71
N THR A 79 -0.13 2.27 4.29
CA THR A 79 1.16 2.31 3.61
C THR A 79 2.12 1.31 4.24
N PHE A 80 2.75 0.49 3.42
CA PHE A 80 3.70 -0.53 3.84
C PHE A 80 5.13 -0.03 3.78
N ASP A 81 6.00 -0.66 4.58
CA ASP A 81 7.43 -0.38 4.63
C ASP A 81 8.15 -0.70 3.31
N ARG A 82 7.52 -1.41 2.37
CA ARG A 82 8.13 -1.85 1.10
C ARG A 82 7.09 -1.98 -0.02
N VAL A 83 7.58 -2.25 -1.23
CA VAL A 83 6.73 -2.56 -2.39
C VAL A 83 6.04 -3.91 -2.19
N MET A 84 4.74 -3.94 -2.40
CA MET A 84 3.89 -5.10 -2.16
C MET A 84 3.53 -5.84 -3.47
N ASP A 85 2.94 -7.03 -3.35
CA ASP A 85 2.27 -7.71 -4.46
C ASP A 85 0.97 -6.98 -4.81
N ARG A 86 0.90 -6.46 -6.04
CA ARG A 86 -0.26 -5.73 -6.56
C ARG A 86 -1.52 -6.60 -6.67
N GLU A 87 -1.35 -7.91 -6.80
CA GLU A 87 -2.46 -8.84 -7.03
C GLU A 87 -3.24 -9.20 -5.76
N GLY A 88 -2.71 -8.88 -4.57
CA GLY A 88 -3.27 -9.30 -3.29
C GLY A 88 -3.58 -8.16 -2.32
N TRP A 89 -4.69 -8.28 -1.61
CA TRP A 89 -5.03 -7.46 -0.44
C TRP A 89 -6.01 -8.19 0.47
N ALA A 90 -5.97 -7.91 1.77
CA ALA A 90 -6.93 -8.44 2.74
C ALA A 90 -7.38 -7.34 3.72
N TRP A 91 -8.47 -6.66 3.36
CA TRP A 91 -9.26 -5.82 4.26
C TRP A 91 -10.28 -6.70 4.96
N VAL A 92 -10.06 -7.02 6.23
CA VAL A 92 -10.85 -8.02 6.95
C VAL A 92 -11.75 -7.36 7.99
N ILE A 93 -13.02 -7.76 7.99
CA ILE A 93 -14.03 -7.29 8.95
C ILE A 93 -14.15 -8.31 10.09
N GLU A 94 -13.99 -7.84 11.33
CA GLU A 94 -14.16 -8.67 12.53
C GLU A 94 -15.64 -8.83 12.88
N ASP A 95 -16.37 -7.72 12.99
CA ASP A 95 -17.79 -7.68 13.35
C ASP A 95 -18.54 -6.66 12.48
N LYS A 96 -19.77 -7.00 12.07
CA LYS A 96 -20.64 -6.12 11.26
C LYS A 96 -21.00 -4.81 11.97
N ALA A 97 -21.13 -4.83 13.29
CA ALA A 97 -21.47 -3.66 14.09
C ALA A 97 -20.35 -2.61 14.06
N THR A 98 -19.09 -3.04 13.92
CA THR A 98 -17.90 -2.16 13.84
C THR A 98 -17.33 -2.07 12.43
N ALA A 99 -17.99 -2.67 11.44
CA ALA A 99 -17.53 -2.66 10.06
C ALA A 99 -17.87 -1.31 9.39
N PRO A 100 -16.90 -0.67 8.71
CA PRO A 100 -17.24 0.31 7.70
C PRO A 100 -17.76 -0.41 6.46
N ASP A 101 -18.49 0.32 5.63
CA ASP A 101 -18.89 -0.15 4.30
C ASP A 101 -17.70 0.07 3.35
N ILE A 102 -16.92 -0.99 3.11
CA ILE A 102 -15.68 -0.96 2.32
C ILE A 102 -15.96 -1.41 0.89
N GLY A 103 -15.57 -0.60 -0.09
CA GLY A 103 -15.60 -0.94 -1.51
C GLY A 103 -14.30 -1.55 -2.03
N GLU A 104 -14.18 -1.64 -3.35
CA GLU A 104 -13.00 -2.21 -4.00
C GLU A 104 -11.77 -1.34 -3.76
N SER A 105 -10.70 -1.92 -3.20
CA SER A 105 -9.46 -1.21 -2.93
C SER A 105 -8.54 -1.13 -4.14
N THR A 106 -7.64 -0.15 -4.15
CA THR A 106 -6.64 0.06 -5.20
C THR A 106 -5.26 0.33 -4.62
N TRP A 107 -4.23 -0.06 -5.36
CA TRP A 107 -2.84 0.30 -5.07
C TRP A 107 -2.46 1.62 -5.74
N ASP A 108 -1.59 2.38 -5.08
CA ASP A 108 -0.88 3.51 -5.69
C ASP A 108 0.11 3.06 -6.77
N GLY A 109 0.80 4.03 -7.38
CA GLY A 109 1.77 3.77 -8.46
C GLY A 109 2.99 2.99 -8.02
N GLU A 110 3.40 3.13 -6.75
CA GLU A 110 4.55 2.42 -6.18
C GLU A 110 4.19 1.07 -5.58
N VAL A 111 2.89 0.74 -5.49
CA VAL A 111 2.36 -0.46 -4.82
C VAL A 111 2.83 -0.54 -3.37
N ARG A 112 2.86 0.60 -2.68
CA ARG A 112 3.17 0.70 -1.25
C ARG A 112 1.97 1.15 -0.44
N THR A 113 1.04 1.87 -1.06
CA THR A 113 -0.19 2.31 -0.40
C THR A 113 -1.40 1.63 -1.03
N ASN A 114 -2.19 0.93 -0.22
CA ASN A 114 -3.48 0.40 -0.63
C ASN A 114 -4.60 1.23 -0.02
N SER A 115 -5.54 1.67 -0.85
CA SER A 115 -6.64 2.56 -0.46
C SER A 115 -7.98 1.92 -0.77
N ALA A 116 -8.93 1.96 0.16
CA ALA A 116 -10.28 1.45 -0.03
C ALA A 116 -11.32 2.57 0.16
N PRO A 117 -12.29 2.73 -0.76
CA PRO A 117 -13.38 3.66 -0.55
C PRO A 117 -14.27 3.18 0.59
N VAL A 118 -14.78 4.12 1.40
CA VAL A 118 -15.62 3.81 2.57
C VAL A 118 -16.83 4.73 2.72
N ARG A 119 -17.86 4.25 3.42
CA ARG A 119 -18.87 5.10 4.06
C ARG A 119 -18.81 4.95 5.57
N LEU A 120 -18.80 6.08 6.26
CA LEU A 120 -18.73 6.16 7.71
C LEU A 120 -19.96 6.89 8.28
N GLU A 121 -20.30 6.55 9.51
CA GLU A 121 -21.38 7.11 10.30
C GLU A 121 -20.76 7.97 11.42
N PRO A 122 -21.40 9.08 11.82
CA PRO A 122 -20.93 9.88 12.94
C PRO A 122 -20.99 9.13 14.27
N GLY A 123 -20.02 9.39 15.16
CA GLY A 123 -19.99 8.87 16.53
C GLY A 123 -19.78 7.37 16.65
N LYS A 124 -19.22 6.72 15.62
CA LYS A 124 -19.05 5.27 15.55
C LYS A 124 -17.58 4.88 15.65
N THR A 125 -17.32 3.78 16.35
CA THR A 125 -16.00 3.15 16.37
C THR A 125 -15.95 2.03 15.35
N TYR A 126 -14.92 2.07 14.51
CA TYR A 126 -14.70 1.13 13.43
C TYR A 126 -13.51 0.22 13.74
N VAL A 127 -13.60 -1.02 13.29
CA VAL A 127 -12.53 -2.01 13.37
C VAL A 127 -12.36 -2.67 12.01
N VAL A 128 -11.12 -2.63 11.53
CA VAL A 128 -10.69 -3.24 10.27
C VAL A 128 -9.36 -3.93 10.52
N TRP A 129 -9.16 -5.08 9.91
CA TRP A 129 -7.91 -5.83 9.99
C TRP A 129 -7.17 -5.73 8.65
N ILE A 130 -5.87 -5.45 8.72
CA ILE A 130 -4.94 -5.53 7.58
C ILE A 130 -4.22 -6.85 7.70
N ASN A 131 -4.64 -7.81 6.87
CA ASN A 131 -4.51 -9.24 7.15
C ASN A 131 -5.14 -9.63 8.50
N SER A 132 -5.49 -10.90 8.65
CA SER A 132 -5.91 -11.52 9.89
C SER A 132 -5.31 -12.92 10.00
N PRO A 133 -5.42 -13.61 11.16
CA PRO A 133 -4.98 -14.99 11.28
C PRO A 133 -5.60 -15.95 10.24
N GLN A 134 -6.75 -15.59 9.66
CA GLN A 134 -7.47 -16.41 8.69
C GLN A 134 -7.31 -15.94 7.23
N TYR A 135 -6.98 -14.66 7.02
CA TYR A 135 -6.91 -14.06 5.68
C TYR A 135 -5.63 -13.22 5.55
N SER A 136 -4.70 -13.67 4.71
CA SER A 136 -3.36 -13.08 4.61
C SER A 136 -2.96 -12.88 3.15
N TYR A 137 -3.45 -11.80 2.54
CA TYR A 137 -3.25 -11.51 1.11
C TYR A 137 -2.48 -10.21 0.86
N PHE A 138 -2.25 -9.37 1.87
CA PHE A 138 -1.15 -8.42 1.80
C PHE A 138 0.16 -9.15 2.03
N LYS A 139 0.97 -9.22 0.98
CA LYS A 139 2.29 -9.85 0.95
C LYS A 139 3.20 -9.07 0.02
N ASP A 140 4.50 -9.20 0.17
CA ASP A 140 5.44 -8.57 -0.75
C ASP A 140 5.60 -9.35 -2.07
N THR A 141 6.46 -8.83 -2.94
CA THR A 141 6.76 -9.42 -4.26
C THR A 141 7.47 -10.77 -4.17
N LEU A 142 8.01 -11.16 -3.00
CA LEU A 142 8.59 -12.47 -2.73
C LEU A 142 7.58 -13.44 -2.10
N GLY A 143 6.38 -12.95 -1.77
CA GLY A 143 5.31 -13.72 -1.16
C GLY A 143 5.36 -13.75 0.37
N GLU A 144 6.22 -12.95 1.01
CA GLU A 144 6.24 -12.83 2.47
C GLU A 144 5.00 -12.10 2.97
N ILE A 145 4.27 -12.74 3.90
CA ILE A 145 3.00 -12.22 4.41
C ILE A 145 3.24 -11.03 5.33
N ALA A 146 2.50 -9.94 5.11
CA ALA A 146 2.55 -8.79 6.00
C ALA A 146 2.00 -9.14 7.39
N THR A 147 2.66 -8.63 8.43
CA THR A 147 2.22 -8.82 9.83
C THR A 147 0.77 -8.39 10.00
N PRO A 148 -0.15 -9.24 10.51
CA PRO A 148 -1.54 -8.85 10.75
C PRO A 148 -1.65 -7.70 11.75
N VAL A 149 -2.44 -6.68 11.42
CA VAL A 149 -2.69 -5.54 12.31
C VAL A 149 -4.18 -5.26 12.44
N ARG A 150 -4.63 -5.14 13.68
CA ARG A 150 -5.97 -4.65 14.02
C ARG A 150 -5.95 -3.13 14.04
N TRP A 151 -6.73 -2.51 13.17
CA TRP A 151 -6.85 -1.07 13.03
C TRP A 151 -8.20 -0.60 13.57
N THR A 152 -8.16 0.31 14.53
CA THR A 152 -9.35 0.90 15.15
C THR A 152 -9.31 2.41 15.02
N PHE A 153 -10.45 3.05 14.77
CA PHE A 153 -10.61 4.50 14.79
C PHE A 153 -12.06 4.87 15.10
N THR A 154 -12.28 6.09 15.57
CA THR A 154 -13.61 6.59 15.99
C THR A 154 -13.93 7.90 15.28
N THR A 155 -15.10 7.95 14.65
CA THR A 155 -15.60 9.18 14.02
C THR A 155 -16.14 10.16 15.05
N ARG A 156 -16.04 11.46 14.76
CA ARG A 156 -16.68 12.50 15.56
C ARG A 156 -18.20 12.36 15.51
N ALA A 157 -18.88 12.81 16.56
CA ALA A 157 -20.33 12.90 16.59
C ALA A 157 -20.84 13.85 15.49
N ALA A 158 -22.11 13.70 15.12
CA ALA A 158 -22.76 14.68 14.26
C ALA A 158 -22.73 16.04 14.98
N ALA A 159 -22.51 17.12 14.21
CA ALA A 159 -22.71 18.46 14.75
C ALA A 159 -24.18 18.56 15.20
N ALA A 160 -24.41 18.97 16.44
CA ALA A 160 -25.76 19.29 16.88
C ALA A 160 -26.33 20.36 15.93
N PRO A 161 -27.59 20.27 15.50
CA PRO A 161 -28.19 21.33 14.71
C PRO A 161 -28.06 22.63 15.50
N ALA A 162 -27.49 23.66 14.87
CA ALA A 162 -27.34 24.96 15.50
C ALA A 162 -28.72 25.43 15.98
N ALA A 163 -28.88 25.61 17.29
CA ALA A 163 -30.10 26.16 17.86
C ALA A 163 -30.30 27.55 17.23
N GLY A 164 -31.35 27.69 16.44
CA GLY A 164 -31.67 28.93 15.73
C GLY A 164 -31.73 30.11 16.70
N SER A 165 -31.00 31.17 16.34
CA SER A 165 -31.18 32.51 16.91
C SER A 165 -32.37 33.21 16.27
#